data_AF-A0AA86V215-F1
#
_entry.id   AF-A0AA86V215-F1
#
_cell.length_a   1.000
_cell.length_b   1.000
_cell.length_c   1.000
_cell.angle_alpha   90.00
_cell.angle_beta   90.00
_cell.angle_gamma   90.00
#
_symmetry.space_group_name_H-M   'P 1'
#
loop_
_entity.id
_entity.type
_entity.pdbx_description
1 polymer ?
#
loop_
_entity_poly.entity_id
_entity_poly.type
_entity_poly.pdbx_seq_one_letter_code
_entity_poly.pdbx_strand_id
1 'polypeptide(L)'
;FGVYNADRMFSDISATWNGVLEDMSDVKELVPELFYLPEVLTNENSIDFGTTQLGGKLDTVKLPAWAESPVDFVHQHRMALESEYVSANLHEWIDLIFGYKQQGKEAIAANNVFFYITYEGTVDIDKIFDPVQQHATQDQIAYFGQTPSQLLTIPHLKKKPLSEVLHLQAN
;
A
#
# COMPACT_ATOMS: atom_id res chain seq x y z
N PHE A 1 0.64 28.45 4.36
CA PHE A 1 0.37 27.06 3.97
C PHE A 1 1.36 26.71 2.87
N GLY A 2 2.44 26.02 3.22
CA GLY A 2 3.43 25.59 2.22
C GLY A 2 2.77 24.55 1.34
N VAL A 3 2.49 24.91 0.09
CA VAL A 3 2.03 23.95 -0.92
C VAL A 3 3.15 22.92 -1.02
N TYR A 4 2.81 21.65 -0.81
CA TYR A 4 3.72 20.54 -1.04
C TYR A 4 4.40 20.71 -2.41
N ASN A 5 5.67 20.32 -2.53
CA ASN A 5 6.35 20.40 -3.81
C ASN A 5 5.51 19.66 -4.87
N ALA A 6 5.05 20.37 -5.91
CA ALA A 6 4.20 19.84 -6.96
C ALA A 6 4.83 18.61 -7.63
N ASP A 7 6.15 18.58 -7.78
CA ASP A 7 6.85 17.41 -8.37
C ASP A 7 6.75 16.13 -7.52
N ARG A 8 6.33 16.24 -6.25
CA ARG A 8 6.15 15.11 -5.33
C ARG A 8 4.68 14.75 -5.09
N MET A 9 3.76 15.46 -5.72
CA MET A 9 2.33 15.18 -5.58
C MET A 9 1.92 13.99 -6.44
N PHE A 10 1.01 13.18 -5.90
CA PHE A 10 0.37 12.10 -6.63
C PHE A 10 -0.46 12.67 -7.79
N SER A 11 -0.03 12.39 -9.02
CA SER A 11 -0.61 13.01 -10.22
C SER A 11 -0.66 12.09 -11.43
N ASP A 12 -0.06 10.91 -11.37
CA ASP A 12 0.00 9.96 -12.48
C ASP A 12 0.16 8.53 -11.94
N ILE A 13 -0.80 7.66 -12.26
CA ILE A 13 -0.79 6.25 -11.85
C ILE A 13 0.42 5.51 -12.41
N SER A 14 0.73 5.72 -13.69
CA SER A 14 1.81 5.00 -14.37
C SER A 14 3.17 5.44 -13.85
N ALA A 15 3.35 6.75 -13.62
CA ALA A 15 4.57 7.26 -13.02
C ALA A 15 4.76 6.78 -11.57
N THR A 16 3.67 6.72 -10.78
CA THR A 16 3.71 6.22 -9.40
C THR A 16 4.09 4.75 -9.35
N TRP A 17 3.51 3.93 -10.24
CA TRP A 17 3.86 2.52 -10.38
C TRP A 17 5.33 2.32 -10.76
N ASN A 18 5.83 3.07 -11.73
CA ASN A 18 7.25 3.00 -12.12
C ASN A 18 8.18 3.43 -10.98
N GLY A 19 7.80 4.45 -10.20
CA GLY A 19 8.54 4.87 -9.01
C GLY A 19 8.75 3.73 -8.02
N VAL A 20 7.70 2.97 -7.72
CA VAL A 20 7.77 1.81 -6.81
C VAL A 20 8.65 0.68 -7.36
N LEU A 21 8.77 0.56 -8.69
CA LEU A 21 9.61 -0.47 -9.32
C LEU A 21 11.09 -0.09 -9.42
N GLU A 22 11.39 1.22 -9.50
CA GLU A 22 12.73 1.72 -9.82
C GLU A 22 13.45 2.33 -8.62
N ASP A 23 12.72 2.94 -7.69
CA ASP A 23 13.29 3.58 -6.51
C ASP A 23 13.30 2.60 -5.32
N MET A 24 14.50 2.21 -4.89
CA MET A 24 14.71 1.29 -3.76
C MET A 24 14.18 1.82 -2.42
N SER A 25 13.87 3.12 -2.32
CA SER A 25 13.26 3.74 -1.15
C SER A 25 11.73 3.82 -1.23
N ASP A 26 11.16 3.50 -2.39
CA ASP A 26 9.74 3.60 -2.67
C ASP A 26 9.06 2.22 -2.65
N VAL A 27 8.67 1.76 -1.45
CA VAL A 27 8.10 0.43 -1.23
C VAL A 27 6.63 0.47 -0.80
N LYS A 28 5.89 1.48 -1.26
CA LYS A 28 4.48 1.68 -0.86
C LYS A 28 3.54 0.70 -1.55
N GLU A 29 2.52 0.31 -0.79
CA GLU A 29 1.42 -0.54 -1.23
C GLU A 29 0.15 0.30 -1.51
N LEU A 30 -0.81 -0.30 -2.20
CA LEU A 30 -2.08 0.36 -2.53
C LEU A 30 -2.97 0.55 -1.29
N VAL A 31 -3.75 1.63 -1.31
CA VAL A 31 -4.81 1.90 -0.32
C VAL A 31 -6.16 1.34 -0.80
N PRO A 32 -7.09 1.00 0.12
CA PRO A 32 -8.40 0.45 -0.22
C PRO A 32 -9.21 1.29 -1.21
N GLU A 33 -9.11 2.62 -1.13
CA GLU A 33 -9.86 3.58 -1.94
C GLU A 33 -9.65 3.37 -3.45
N LEU A 34 -8.49 2.86 -3.86
CA LEU A 34 -8.20 2.54 -5.26
C LEU A 34 -9.00 1.34 -5.80
N PHE A 35 -9.84 0.72 -4.99
CA PHE A 35 -10.73 -0.39 -5.37
C PHE A 35 -12.22 -0.06 -5.24
N TYR A 36 -12.59 1.13 -4.75
CA TYR A 36 -14.01 1.51 -4.64
C TYR A 36 -14.36 3.00 -4.72
N LEU A 37 -13.40 3.94 -4.62
CA LEU A 37 -13.65 5.38 -4.49
C LEU A 37 -12.98 6.16 -5.64
N PRO A 38 -13.63 6.32 -6.82
CA PRO A 38 -13.03 7.00 -7.97
C PRO A 38 -12.69 8.48 -7.72
N GLU A 39 -13.35 9.11 -6.76
CA GLU A 39 -13.18 10.53 -6.41
C GLU A 39 -11.75 10.85 -5.95
N VAL A 40 -11.00 9.86 -5.43
CA VAL A 40 -9.59 10.04 -5.03
C VAL A 40 -8.66 10.36 -6.21
N LEU A 41 -9.13 10.14 -7.44
CA LEU A 41 -8.39 10.41 -8.67
C LEU A 41 -8.80 11.75 -9.31
N THR A 42 -9.78 12.45 -8.74
CA THR A 42 -10.38 13.67 -9.33
C THR A 42 -10.19 14.90 -8.47
N ASN A 43 -10.08 16.07 -9.11
CA ASN A 43 -10.03 17.36 -8.44
C ASN A 43 -11.41 18.05 -8.40
N GLU A 44 -12.41 17.42 -7.77
CA GLU A 44 -13.79 17.97 -7.77
C GLU A 44 -13.88 19.36 -7.12
N ASN A 45 -13.02 19.62 -6.13
CA ASN A 45 -12.97 20.87 -5.40
C ASN A 45 -12.20 21.99 -6.13
N SER A 46 -11.69 21.72 -7.34
CA SER A 46 -10.91 22.68 -8.13
C SER A 46 -9.74 23.29 -7.33
N ILE A 47 -9.07 22.46 -6.54
CA ILE A 47 -7.94 22.85 -5.69
C ILE A 47 -6.75 23.18 -6.60
N ASP A 48 -6.07 24.28 -6.31
CA ASP A 48 -4.79 24.59 -6.98
C ASP A 48 -3.66 23.79 -6.34
N PHE A 49 -3.28 22.70 -7.01
CA PHE A 49 -2.14 21.85 -6.61
C PHE A 49 -0.79 22.39 -7.08
N GLY A 50 -0.77 23.56 -7.74
CA GLY A 50 0.44 24.20 -8.22
C GLY A 50 0.92 23.67 -9.56
N THR A 51 2.18 23.96 -9.87
CA THR A 51 2.82 23.68 -11.16
C THR A 51 4.17 23.00 -10.93
N THR A 52 4.42 21.92 -11.65
CA THR A 52 5.69 21.19 -11.61
C THR A 52 6.84 22.05 -12.13
N GLN A 53 8.08 21.65 -11.84
CA GLN A 53 9.27 22.36 -12.36
C GLN A 53 9.33 22.40 -13.89
N LEU A 54 8.69 21.44 -14.56
CA LEU A 54 8.57 21.39 -16.02
C LEU A 54 7.43 22.26 -16.56
N GLY A 55 6.76 23.05 -15.71
CA GLY A 55 5.67 23.93 -16.11
C GLY A 55 4.31 23.24 -16.25
N GLY A 56 4.18 21.98 -15.84
CA GLY A 56 2.92 21.24 -15.90
C GLY A 56 2.03 21.60 -14.72
N LYS A 57 0.86 22.18 -14.97
CA LYS A 57 -0.14 22.42 -13.92
C LYS A 57 -0.74 21.08 -13.45
N LEU A 58 -0.81 20.88 -12.15
CA LEU A 58 -1.42 19.70 -11.55
C LEU A 58 -2.94 19.87 -11.40
N ASP A 59 -3.67 18.78 -11.62
CA ASP A 59 -5.12 18.69 -11.50
C ASP A 59 -5.54 17.24 -11.20
N THR A 60 -6.56 16.71 -11.88
CA THR A 60 -7.00 15.31 -11.84
C THR A 60 -5.85 14.36 -12.20
N VAL A 61 -5.80 13.22 -11.52
CA VAL A 61 -4.75 12.21 -11.68
C VAL A 61 -4.78 11.63 -13.10
N LYS A 62 -3.61 11.53 -13.73
CA LYS A 62 -3.48 10.89 -15.04
C LYS A 62 -3.67 9.39 -14.91
N LEU A 63 -4.60 8.87 -15.69
CA LEU A 63 -4.94 7.45 -15.73
C LEU A 63 -4.12 6.72 -16.80
N PRO A 64 -3.91 5.40 -16.65
CA PRO A 64 -3.34 4.57 -17.71
C PRO A 64 -4.23 4.57 -18.96
N ALA A 65 -3.63 4.31 -20.13
CA ALA A 65 -4.32 4.36 -21.42
C ALA A 65 -5.50 3.37 -21.57
N TRP A 66 -5.58 2.34 -20.72
CA TRP A 66 -6.68 1.37 -20.71
C TRP A 66 -7.90 1.80 -19.89
N ALA A 67 -7.78 2.85 -19.07
CA ALA A 67 -8.88 3.35 -18.25
C ALA A 67 -9.52 4.56 -18.91
N GLU A 68 -10.81 4.46 -19.24
CA GLU A 68 -11.54 5.54 -19.92
C GLU A 68 -11.92 6.68 -18.97
N SER A 69 -12.05 6.37 -17.67
CA SER A 69 -12.43 7.33 -16.62
C SER A 69 -11.97 6.84 -15.24
N PRO A 70 -11.98 7.69 -14.19
CA PRO A 70 -11.71 7.25 -12.82
C PRO A 70 -12.62 6.11 -12.35
N VAL A 71 -13.90 6.14 -12.77
CA VAL A 71 -14.88 5.09 -12.48
C VAL A 71 -14.48 3.77 -13.14
N ASP A 72 -14.09 3.81 -14.41
CA ASP A 72 -13.61 2.65 -15.14
C ASP A 72 -12.31 2.10 -14.53
N PHE A 73 -11.35 2.98 -14.18
CA PHE A 73 -10.13 2.59 -13.48
C PHE A 73 -10.43 1.78 -12.21
N VAL A 74 -11.27 2.32 -11.32
CA VAL A 74 -11.66 1.66 -10.07
C VAL A 74 -12.44 0.36 -10.33
N HIS A 75 -13.31 0.35 -11.34
CA HIS A 75 -14.05 -0.85 -11.73
C HIS A 75 -13.09 -1.97 -12.15
N GLN A 76 -12.12 -1.68 -13.00
CA GLN A 76 -11.12 -2.66 -13.45
C GLN A 76 -10.21 -3.11 -12.30
N HIS A 77 -9.78 -2.20 -11.42
CA HIS A 77 -9.03 -2.55 -10.21
C HIS A 77 -9.79 -3.53 -9.33
N ARG A 78 -11.09 -3.29 -9.12
CA ARG A 78 -11.96 -4.19 -8.36
C ARG A 78 -12.14 -5.54 -9.06
N MET A 79 -12.34 -5.54 -10.37
CA MET A 79 -12.42 -6.79 -11.14
C MET A 79 -11.12 -7.61 -11.06
N ALA A 80 -9.96 -6.94 -11.10
CA ALA A 80 -8.67 -7.59 -10.94
C ALA A 80 -8.50 -8.18 -9.53
N LEU A 81 -8.83 -7.42 -8.48
CA LEU A 81 -8.80 -7.87 -7.08
C LEU A 81 -9.69 -9.09 -6.82
N GLU A 82 -10.87 -9.12 -7.43
CA GLU A 82 -11.84 -10.23 -7.29
C GLU A 82 -11.61 -11.37 -8.28
N SER A 83 -10.57 -11.29 -9.12
CA SER A 83 -10.27 -12.32 -10.11
C SER A 83 -9.88 -13.65 -9.47
N GLU A 84 -10.04 -14.75 -10.22
CA GLU A 84 -9.57 -16.08 -9.81
C GLU A 84 -8.04 -16.09 -9.57
N TYR A 85 -7.28 -15.31 -10.34
CA TYR A 85 -5.84 -15.20 -10.16
C TYR A 85 -5.51 -14.61 -8.78
N VAL A 86 -6.11 -13.47 -8.41
CA VAL A 86 -5.86 -12.87 -7.11
C VAL A 86 -6.41 -13.75 -5.99
N SER A 87 -7.63 -14.28 -6.14
CA SER A 87 -8.21 -15.22 -5.16
C SER A 87 -7.31 -16.42 -4.88
N ALA A 88 -6.65 -16.98 -5.90
CA ALA A 88 -5.76 -18.12 -5.75
C ALA A 88 -4.41 -17.78 -5.06
N ASN A 89 -4.01 -16.52 -5.01
CA ASN A 89 -2.67 -16.10 -4.58
C ASN A 89 -2.66 -15.08 -3.42
N LEU A 90 -3.79 -14.45 -3.08
CA LEU A 90 -3.86 -13.38 -2.07
C LEU A 90 -3.36 -13.82 -0.69
N HIS A 91 -3.54 -15.10 -0.35
CA HIS A 91 -2.98 -15.69 0.88
C HIS A 91 -1.46 -15.49 1.04
N GLU A 92 -0.71 -15.43 -0.06
CA GLU A 92 0.74 -15.20 -0.03
C GLU A 92 1.07 -13.75 0.35
N TRP A 93 0.27 -12.78 -0.10
CA TRP A 93 0.38 -11.39 0.34
C TRP A 93 -0.01 -11.24 1.82
N ILE A 94 -1.06 -11.94 2.26
CA ILE A 94 -1.44 -11.98 3.68
C ILE A 94 -0.29 -12.55 4.52
N ASP A 95 0.41 -13.58 4.03
CA ASP A 95 1.58 -14.15 4.73
C ASP A 95 2.72 -13.14 4.92
N LEU A 96 2.91 -12.22 3.97
CA LEU A 96 3.91 -11.14 4.05
C LEU A 96 3.50 -10.05 5.04
N ILE A 97 2.25 -9.59 4.96
CA ILE A 97 1.80 -8.41 5.73
C ILE A 97 1.36 -8.77 7.15
N PHE A 98 0.70 -9.91 7.35
CA PHE A 98 0.09 -10.31 8.63
C PHE A 98 0.50 -11.70 9.10
N GLY A 99 1.15 -12.50 8.26
CA GLY A 99 1.40 -13.91 8.53
C GLY A 99 2.86 -14.24 8.86
N TYR A 100 3.22 -15.50 8.63
CA TYR A 100 4.47 -16.07 9.10
C TYR A 100 5.72 -15.52 8.39
N LYS A 101 5.57 -14.85 7.24
CA LYS A 101 6.66 -14.18 6.49
C LYS A 101 6.87 -12.72 6.86
N GLN A 102 6.16 -12.21 7.88
CA GLN A 102 6.35 -10.83 8.34
C GLN A 102 7.69 -10.63 9.08
N GLN A 103 8.18 -11.65 9.79
CA GLN A 103 9.38 -11.56 10.63
C GLN A 103 10.26 -12.82 10.54
N GLY A 104 11.47 -12.74 11.08
CA GLY A 104 12.39 -13.88 11.20
C GLY A 104 13.01 -14.33 9.87
N LYS A 105 13.41 -15.61 9.79
CA LYS A 105 14.13 -16.17 8.63
C LYS A 105 13.30 -16.16 7.36
N GLU A 106 11.99 -16.35 7.49
CA GLU A 106 11.05 -16.38 6.36
C GLU A 106 10.90 -14.99 5.73
N ALA A 107 10.87 -13.92 6.54
CA ALA A 107 10.89 -12.55 6.04
C ALA A 107 12.17 -12.24 5.26
N ILE A 108 13.33 -12.68 5.76
CA ILE A 108 14.62 -12.52 5.07
C ILE A 108 14.58 -13.25 3.71
N ALA A 109 14.11 -14.50 3.70
CA ALA A 109 14.02 -15.29 2.47
C ALA A 109 13.06 -14.66 1.43
N ALA A 110 12.05 -13.93 1.89
CA ALA A 110 11.07 -13.24 1.05
C ALA A 110 11.41 -11.76 0.73
N ASN A 111 12.58 -11.26 1.17
CA ASN A 111 12.96 -9.84 1.07
C ASN A 111 11.93 -8.88 1.71
N ASN A 112 11.33 -9.27 2.82
CA ASN A 112 10.23 -8.57 3.49
C ASN A 112 10.63 -8.06 4.90
N VAL A 113 11.86 -7.55 5.02
CA VAL A 113 12.39 -7.02 6.29
C VAL A 113 12.41 -5.49 6.24
N PHE A 114 11.64 -4.88 7.12
CA PHE A 114 11.57 -3.43 7.31
C PHE A 114 12.49 -2.97 8.44
N PHE A 115 12.57 -1.66 8.65
CA PHE A 115 13.39 -1.10 9.71
C PHE A 115 12.84 -1.51 11.09
N TYR A 116 13.72 -1.90 12.02
CA TYR A 116 13.31 -2.61 13.25
C TYR A 116 12.24 -1.87 14.09
N ILE A 117 12.25 -0.53 14.06
CA ILE A 117 11.32 0.29 14.84
C ILE A 117 9.87 0.20 14.35
N THR A 118 9.65 -0.24 13.11
CA THR A 118 8.29 -0.37 12.56
C THR A 118 7.55 -1.56 13.14
N TYR A 119 8.25 -2.53 13.74
CA TYR A 119 7.66 -3.71 14.34
C TYR A 119 7.24 -3.46 15.78
N GLU A 120 6.03 -3.90 16.13
CA GLU A 120 5.49 -3.81 17.47
C GLU A 120 6.42 -4.45 18.52
N GLY A 121 6.65 -3.77 19.65
CA GLY A 121 7.40 -4.30 20.79
C GLY A 121 8.92 -4.32 20.66
N THR A 122 9.50 -3.82 19.57
CA THR A 122 10.98 -3.76 19.42
C THR A 122 11.62 -2.62 20.20
N VAL A 123 10.87 -1.55 20.48
CA VAL A 123 11.33 -0.37 21.24
C VAL A 123 10.37 -0.08 22.38
N ASP A 124 10.92 0.00 23.58
CA ASP A 124 10.20 0.42 24.79
C ASP A 124 10.47 1.92 25.03
N ILE A 125 9.53 2.75 24.58
CA ILE A 125 9.66 4.22 24.60
C ILE A 125 9.79 4.75 26.03
N ASP A 126 9.15 4.09 27.00
CA ASP A 126 9.17 4.52 28.41
C ASP A 126 10.53 4.28 29.07
N LYS A 127 11.36 3.41 28.50
CA LYS A 127 12.75 3.18 28.96
C LYS A 127 13.76 4.17 28.37
N ILE A 128 13.34 5.07 27.49
CA ILE A 128 14.22 6.10 26.91
C ILE A 128 14.20 7.32 27.83
N PHE A 129 15.29 7.52 28.58
CA PHE A 129 15.38 8.61 29.55
C PHE A 129 15.74 9.96 28.95
N ASP A 130 16.43 9.99 27.81
CA ASP A 130 16.72 11.23 27.10
C ASP A 130 15.45 11.71 26.37
N PRO A 131 14.85 12.85 26.75
CA PRO A 131 13.63 13.35 26.14
C PRO A 131 13.77 13.63 24.64
N VAL A 132 14.98 14.00 24.18
CA VAL A 132 15.23 14.26 22.75
C VAL A 132 15.18 12.97 21.97
N GLN A 133 15.86 11.93 22.46
CA GLN A 133 15.83 10.60 21.84
C GLN A 133 14.44 9.97 21.90
N GLN A 134 13.72 10.15 23.00
CA GLN A 134 12.35 9.65 23.16
C GLN A 134 11.42 10.26 22.11
N HIS A 135 11.45 11.59 21.97
CA HIS A 135 10.63 12.30 20.99
C HIS A 135 11.00 11.92 19.55
N ALA A 136 12.30 11.86 19.23
CA ALA A 136 12.75 11.44 17.91
C ALA A 136 12.31 10.00 17.54
N THR A 137 12.28 9.10 18.53
CA THR A 137 11.80 7.72 18.37
C THR A 137 10.30 7.69 18.09
N GLN A 138 9.51 8.49 18.81
CA GLN A 138 8.07 8.62 18.58
C GLN A 138 7.77 9.16 17.19
N ASP A 139 8.50 10.19 16.73
CA ASP A 139 8.36 10.73 15.38
C ASP A 139 8.72 9.70 14.30
N GLN A 140 9.75 8.88 14.53
CA GLN A 140 10.10 7.80 13.62
C GLN A 140 8.95 6.80 13.46
N ILE A 141 8.35 6.36 14.57
CA ILE A 141 7.20 5.45 14.57
C ILE A 141 5.97 6.09 13.90
N ALA A 142 5.73 7.38 14.15
CA ALA A 142 4.54 8.07 13.64
C ALA A 142 4.59 8.30 12.12
N TYR A 143 5.78 8.60 11.56
CA TYR A 143 5.89 9.11 10.19
C TYR A 143 6.61 8.18 9.20
N PHE A 144 7.35 7.17 9.67
CA PHE A 144 8.18 6.31 8.79
C PHE A 144 7.69 4.85 8.74
N GLY A 145 6.42 4.63 9.07
CA GLY A 145 5.74 3.36 8.91
C GLY A 145 5.57 2.57 10.20
N GLN A 146 4.46 1.84 10.26
CA GLN A 146 4.15 0.89 11.33
C GLN A 146 3.71 -0.41 10.67
N THR A 147 4.44 -1.48 10.92
CA THR A 147 4.09 -2.81 10.44
C THR A 147 2.85 -3.27 11.20
N PRO A 148 1.80 -3.76 10.54
CA PRO A 148 0.62 -4.29 11.23
C PRO A 148 0.98 -5.44 12.18
N SER A 149 0.21 -5.66 13.23
CA SER A 149 0.43 -6.80 14.14
C SER A 149 0.35 -8.13 13.38
N GLN A 150 1.26 -9.06 13.71
CA GLN A 150 1.25 -10.41 13.15
C GLN A 150 0.02 -11.19 13.68
N LEU A 151 -0.84 -11.63 12.77
CA LEU A 151 -2.07 -12.36 13.07
C LEU A 151 -1.87 -13.88 13.07
N LEU A 152 -0.92 -14.38 12.28
CA LEU A 152 -0.68 -15.81 12.07
C LEU A 152 0.81 -16.13 12.06
N THR A 153 1.19 -17.25 12.68
CA THR A 153 2.56 -17.79 12.67
C THR A 153 2.71 -19.03 11.79
N ILE A 154 1.63 -19.42 11.11
CA ILE A 154 1.57 -20.52 10.15
C ILE A 154 1.11 -19.97 8.79
N PRO A 155 1.35 -20.69 7.68
CA PRO A 155 0.87 -20.28 6.36
C PRO A 155 -0.64 -20.05 6.33
N HIS A 156 -1.06 -18.92 5.76
CA HIS A 156 -2.47 -18.60 5.57
C HIS A 156 -3.11 -19.60 4.60
N LEU A 157 -4.34 -20.02 4.91
CA LEU A 157 -5.07 -20.96 4.04
C LEU A 157 -5.37 -20.32 2.68
N LYS A 158 -5.04 -21.05 1.62
CA LYS A 158 -5.42 -20.67 0.26
C LYS A 158 -6.93 -20.69 0.09
N LYS A 159 -7.49 -19.64 -0.52
CA LYS A 159 -8.92 -19.60 -0.86
C LYS A 159 -9.22 -20.69 -1.90
N LYS A 160 -10.29 -21.43 -1.68
CA LYS A 160 -10.74 -22.47 -2.62
C LYS A 160 -11.25 -21.83 -3.92
N PRO A 161 -10.98 -22.44 -5.09
CA PRO A 161 -11.56 -21.99 -6.35
C PRO A 161 -13.09 -22.00 -6.27
N LEU A 162 -13.74 -21.05 -6.96
CA LEU A 162 -15.20 -20.93 -6.94
C LEU A 162 -15.89 -22.22 -7.40
N SER A 163 -15.34 -22.90 -8.40
CA SER A 163 -15.84 -24.19 -8.89
C SER A 163 -15.90 -25.26 -7.80
N GLU A 164 -14.87 -25.35 -6.96
CA GLU A 164 -14.83 -26.31 -5.85
C GLU A 164 -15.88 -25.97 -4.78
N VAL A 165 -16.04 -24.69 -4.45
CA VAL A 165 -17.03 -24.22 -3.46
C VAL A 165 -18.45 -24.52 -3.93
N LEU A 166 -18.76 -24.26 -5.19
CA LEU A 166 -20.10 -24.52 -5.75
C LEU A 166 -20.42 -26.03 -5.78
N HIS A 167 -19.45 -26.89 -6.06
CA HIS A 167 -19.64 -28.34 -5.96
C HIS A 167 -19.84 -28.81 -4.51
N LEU A 168 -19.26 -28.13 -3.51
CA LEU A 168 -19.51 -28.42 -2.10
C LEU A 168 -20.91 -28.00 -1.63
N GLN A 169 -21.55 -27.03 -2.30
CA GLN A 169 -22.91 -26.60 -1.98
C GLN A 169 -24.00 -27.45 -2.65
N ALA A 170 -23.64 -28.25 -3.66
CA ALA A 170 -24.56 -29.09 -4.42
C ALA A 170 -24.69 -30.53 -3.87
N ASN A 171 -23.96 -30.87 -2.80
CA ASN A 171 -23.97 -32.19 -2.14
C ASN A 171 -24.53 -32.12 -0.73
#